data_AF-A0A838BPF0-F1
#
_entry.id   AF-A0A838BPF0-F1
#
_cell.length_a   1.000
_cell.length_b   1.000
_cell.length_c   1.000
_cell.angle_alpha   90.00
_cell.angle_beta   90.00
_cell.angle_gamma   90.00
#
_symmetry.space_group_name_H-M   'P 1'
#
loop_
_entity.id
_entity.type
_entity.pdbx_description
1 polymer ?
#
loop_
_entity_poly.entity_id
_entity_poly.type
_entity_poly.pdbx_seq_one_letter_code
_entity_poly.pdbx_strand_id
1 'polypeptide(L)'
;MTTRVVATEADRQGLMRLIQARELPFTVEIVKGKRRSVDQNRLQRRLLSEIAEQTDQTAEEVRAYCKLTIGIPILRSESELFAQKYDAHIRSLPYATKLAMMAEPFDFPVTRLMSVAQKTRYLDEIQRHFGAQGVIFSSPLEAA
;
A
#
# COMPACT_ATOMS: atom_id res chain seq x y z
N MET A 1 11.12 -7.13 -15.55
CA MET A 1 10.07 -8.16 -15.35
C MET A 1 8.72 -7.54 -15.68
N THR A 2 8.07 -8.01 -16.75
CA THR A 2 6.74 -7.51 -17.15
C THR A 2 5.69 -8.44 -16.56
N THR A 3 4.96 -7.98 -15.56
CA THR A 3 3.83 -8.74 -15.00
C THR A 3 2.53 -8.27 -15.63
N ARG A 4 1.76 -9.20 -16.19
CA ARG A 4 0.41 -8.94 -16.69
C ARG A 4 -0.62 -9.65 -15.82
N VAL A 5 -1.73 -8.96 -15.56
CA VAL A 5 -2.92 -9.57 -14.98
C VAL A 5 -3.75 -10.13 -16.12
N VAL A 6 -4.15 -11.40 -16.00
CA VAL A 6 -5.07 -12.05 -16.96
C VAL A 6 -6.43 -12.11 -16.29
N ALA A 7 -7.30 -11.15 -16.63
CA ALA A 7 -8.64 -11.04 -16.02
C ALA A 7 -9.74 -11.45 -17.01
N THR A 8 -9.51 -11.29 -18.30
CA THR A 8 -10.45 -11.59 -19.37
C THR A 8 -9.91 -12.65 -20.33
N GLU A 9 -10.78 -13.21 -21.15
CA GLU A 9 -10.35 -14.15 -22.20
C GLU A 9 -9.48 -13.45 -23.26
N ALA A 10 -9.73 -12.17 -23.54
CA ALA A 10 -8.87 -11.37 -24.41
C ALA A 10 -7.43 -11.26 -23.86
N ASP A 11 -7.27 -11.08 -22.54
CA ASP A 11 -5.96 -11.06 -21.89
C ASP A 11 -5.24 -12.40 -22.02
N ARG A 12 -5.99 -13.52 -21.89
CA ARG A 12 -5.47 -14.88 -22.03
C ARG A 12 -4.91 -15.10 -23.43
N GLN A 13 -5.68 -14.74 -24.46
CA GLN A 13 -5.25 -14.85 -25.85
C GLN A 13 -4.02 -13.97 -26.14
N GLY A 14 -3.99 -12.76 -25.59
CA GLY A 14 -2.84 -11.87 -25.69
C GLY A 14 -1.57 -12.43 -25.03
N LEU A 15 -1.70 -13.09 -23.87
CA LEU A 15 -0.59 -13.76 -23.21
C LEU A 15 -0.04 -14.93 -24.03
N MET A 16 -0.93 -15.76 -24.61
CA MET A 16 -0.52 -16.91 -25.43
C MET A 16 0.34 -16.48 -26.63
N ARG A 17 -0.06 -15.41 -27.34
CA ARG A 17 0.73 -14.87 -28.46
C ARG A 17 2.12 -14.40 -28.03
N LEU A 18 2.22 -13.80 -26.85
CA LEU A 18 3.50 -13.31 -26.31
C LEU A 18 4.44 -14.46 -25.93
N ILE A 19 3.89 -15.54 -25.37
CA ILE A 19 4.66 -16.75 -25.06
C ILE A 19 5.17 -17.40 -26.36
N GLN A 20 4.31 -17.49 -27.39
CA GLN A 20 4.69 -18.05 -28.69
C GLN A 20 5.80 -17.25 -29.39
N ALA A 21 5.82 -15.93 -29.22
CA ALA A 21 6.81 -15.05 -29.83
C ALA A 21 8.15 -14.99 -29.07
N ARG A 22 8.29 -15.68 -27.94
CA ARG A 22 9.52 -15.64 -27.12
C ARG A 22 10.52 -16.70 -27.54
N GLU A 23 11.75 -16.26 -27.80
CA GLU A 23 12.89 -17.16 -28.03
C GLU A 23 13.26 -17.93 -26.77
N LEU A 24 13.67 -19.20 -26.95
CA LEU A 24 14.05 -20.12 -25.87
C LEU A 24 15.54 -19.95 -25.51
N PRO A 25 15.91 -20.14 -24.22
CA PRO A 25 15.06 -20.47 -23.08
C PRO A 25 14.46 -19.22 -22.40
N PHE A 26 13.25 -19.34 -21.85
CA PHE A 26 12.65 -18.31 -21.02
C PHE A 26 11.96 -18.90 -19.79
N THR A 27 11.80 -18.08 -18.75
CA THR A 27 11.13 -18.45 -17.49
C THR A 27 9.79 -17.73 -17.40
N VAL A 28 8.75 -18.45 -16.96
CA VAL A 28 7.40 -17.90 -16.70
C VAL A 28 6.99 -18.25 -15.28
N GLU A 29 6.42 -17.27 -14.58
CA GLU A 29 5.79 -17.46 -13.27
C GLU A 29 4.29 -17.11 -13.40
N ILE A 30 3.41 -18.09 -13.15
CA ILE A 30 1.95 -17.91 -13.17
C ILE A 30 1.44 -18.06 -11.73
N VAL A 31 0.92 -16.96 -11.17
CA VAL A 31 0.41 -16.93 -9.81
C VAL A 31 -1.12 -16.77 -9.84
N LYS A 32 -1.84 -17.53 -9.01
CA LYS A 32 -3.31 -17.45 -8.91
C LYS A 32 -3.73 -16.18 -8.19
N GLY A 33 -4.51 -15.33 -8.86
CA GLY A 33 -5.11 -14.12 -8.32
C GLY A 33 -4.63 -12.83 -9.00
N LYS A 34 -5.53 -11.83 -9.10
CA LYS A 34 -5.15 -10.45 -9.47
C LYS A 34 -3.99 -10.05 -8.57
N ARG A 35 -2.92 -9.46 -9.11
CA ARG A 35 -1.80 -8.98 -8.27
C ARG A 35 -2.37 -7.95 -7.31
N ARG A 36 -2.64 -8.42 -6.09
CA ARG A 36 -3.45 -7.83 -5.02
C ARG A 36 -2.76 -6.63 -4.35
N SER A 37 -1.98 -5.89 -5.14
CA SER A 37 -0.99 -4.92 -4.70
C SER A 37 -0.95 -3.69 -5.64
N VAL A 38 -1.21 -3.82 -6.95
CA VAL A 38 -1.12 -2.66 -7.86
C VAL A 38 -2.26 -1.66 -7.62
N ASP A 39 -3.49 -2.14 -7.51
CA ASP A 39 -4.67 -1.27 -7.36
C ASP A 39 -4.71 -0.61 -5.98
N GLN A 40 -4.38 -1.35 -4.91
CA GLN A 40 -4.25 -0.79 -3.57
C GLN A 40 -3.10 0.22 -3.46
N ASN A 41 -1.97 -0.01 -4.13
CA ASN A 41 -0.87 0.96 -4.16
C ASN A 41 -1.24 2.20 -4.99
N ARG A 42 -2.00 2.03 -6.08
CA ARG A 42 -2.53 3.14 -6.89
C ARG A 42 -3.51 3.99 -6.08
N LEU A 43 -4.45 3.33 -5.39
CA LEU A 43 -5.38 4.00 -4.49
C LEU A 43 -4.65 4.74 -3.38
N GLN A 44 -3.68 4.10 -2.72
CA GLN A 44 -2.88 4.77 -1.69
C GLN A 44 -2.21 6.04 -2.24
N ARG A 45 -1.52 5.94 -3.38
CA ARG A 45 -0.84 7.10 -3.97
C ARG A 45 -1.81 8.24 -4.25
N ARG A 46 -2.98 7.92 -4.83
CA ARG A 46 -4.04 8.91 -5.06
C ARG A 46 -4.48 9.57 -3.76
N LEU A 47 -4.86 8.78 -2.74
CA LEU A 47 -5.33 9.33 -1.46
C LEU A 47 -4.30 10.28 -0.85
N LEU A 48 -3.03 9.89 -0.86
CA LEU A 48 -1.94 10.73 -0.34
C LEU A 48 -1.77 12.03 -1.13
N SER A 49 -1.87 11.98 -2.46
CA SER A 49 -1.85 13.18 -3.31
C SER A 49 -3.04 14.10 -3.04
N GLU A 50 -4.26 13.56 -2.99
CA GLU A 50 -5.47 14.35 -2.75
C GLU A 50 -5.48 15.01 -1.35
N ILE A 51 -4.93 14.33 -0.35
CA ILE A 51 -4.72 14.91 0.99
C ILE A 51 -3.68 16.03 0.91
N ALA A 52 -2.53 15.79 0.28
CA ALA A 52 -1.47 16.78 0.16
C ALA A 52 -1.89 18.03 -0.64
N GLU A 53 -2.81 17.89 -1.60
CA GLU A 53 -3.37 19.02 -2.36
C GLU A 53 -4.33 19.89 -1.52
N GLN A 54 -4.95 19.30 -0.49
CA GLN A 54 -5.97 19.95 0.35
C GLN A 54 -5.44 20.31 1.75
N THR A 55 -4.19 19.99 2.03
CA THR A 55 -3.55 20.24 3.33
C THR A 55 -2.16 20.86 3.11
N ASP A 56 -1.60 21.49 4.13
CA ASP A 56 -0.25 22.07 4.07
C ASP A 56 0.85 21.01 4.33
N GLN A 57 0.67 19.80 3.79
CA GLN A 57 1.54 18.66 3.99
C GLN A 57 1.92 18.04 2.65
N THR A 58 3.15 17.58 2.53
CA THR A 58 3.59 16.81 1.36
C THR A 58 3.00 15.40 1.41
N ALA A 59 2.86 14.76 0.23
CA ALA A 59 2.37 13.37 0.15
C ALA A 59 3.23 12.39 0.97
N GLU A 60 4.53 12.68 1.12
CA GLU A 60 5.45 11.88 1.93
C GLU A 60 5.22 12.07 3.43
N GLU A 61 4.98 13.30 3.90
CA GLU A 61 4.63 13.59 5.30
C GLU A 61 3.30 12.91 5.67
N VAL A 62 2.29 13.03 4.81
CA VAL A 62 1.02 12.32 4.98
C VAL A 62 1.24 10.81 5.02
N ARG A 63 2.10 10.27 4.15
CA ARG A 63 2.43 8.83 4.13
C ARG A 63 3.06 8.39 5.44
N ALA A 64 4.06 9.13 5.92
CA ALA A 64 4.78 8.84 7.16
C ALA A 64 3.85 8.90 8.37
N TYR A 65 3.00 9.92 8.42
CA TYR A 65 1.95 10.07 9.42
C TYR A 65 0.99 8.88 9.41
N CYS A 66 0.40 8.55 8.26
CA CYS A 66 -0.56 7.45 8.15
C CYS A 66 0.05 6.11 8.55
N LYS A 67 1.30 5.84 8.15
CA LYS A 67 2.02 4.65 8.59
C LYS A 67 2.10 4.58 10.12
N LEU A 68 2.47 5.67 10.77
CA LEU A 68 2.62 5.73 12.21
C LEU A 68 1.30 5.64 12.98
N THR A 69 0.27 6.38 12.55
CA THR A 69 -0.96 6.56 13.32
C THR A 69 -2.05 5.54 12.99
N ILE A 70 -2.04 4.97 11.78
CA ILE A 70 -3.05 4.00 11.33
C ILE A 70 -2.40 2.64 11.09
N GLY A 71 -1.28 2.62 10.36
CA GLY A 71 -0.65 1.37 9.95
C GLY A 71 -0.02 0.58 11.09
N ILE A 72 0.68 1.25 12.00
CA ILE A 72 1.29 0.62 13.18
C ILE A 72 0.21 0.00 14.10
N PRO A 73 -0.88 0.68 14.48
CA PRO A 73 -1.94 0.05 15.27
C PRO A 73 -2.50 -1.23 14.67
N ILE A 74 -2.79 -1.26 13.36
CA ILE A 74 -3.28 -2.45 12.66
C ILE A 74 -2.30 -3.63 12.79
N LEU A 75 -1.00 -3.38 12.56
CA LEU A 75 0.01 -4.44 12.69
C LEU A 75 0.21 -4.89 14.13
N ARG A 76 0.20 -3.94 15.09
CA ARG A 76 0.36 -4.24 16.51
C ARG A 76 -0.80 -5.06 17.07
N SER A 77 -2.02 -4.89 16.57
CA SER A 77 -3.19 -5.67 17.02
C SER A 77 -3.25 -7.09 16.45
N GLU A 78 -2.60 -7.34 15.32
CA GLU A 78 -2.79 -8.59 14.54
C GLU A 78 -1.49 -9.40 14.35
N SER A 79 -0.36 -8.90 14.82
CA SER A 79 0.93 -9.61 14.80
C SER A 79 1.64 -9.43 16.13
N GLU A 80 1.62 -10.48 16.95
CA GLU A 80 2.24 -10.47 18.27
C GLU A 80 3.75 -10.24 18.18
N LEU A 81 4.42 -10.90 17.22
CA LEU A 81 5.85 -10.71 16.99
C LEU A 81 6.19 -9.25 16.62
N PHE A 82 5.39 -8.64 15.75
CA PHE A 82 5.56 -7.23 15.39
C PHE A 82 5.34 -6.32 16.59
N ALA A 83 4.29 -6.57 17.37
CA ALA A 83 3.96 -5.80 18.55
C ALA A 83 5.10 -5.83 19.59
N GLN A 84 5.62 -7.01 19.91
CA GLN A 84 6.72 -7.16 20.86
C GLN A 84 7.98 -6.39 20.40
N LYS A 85 8.36 -6.53 19.13
CA LYS A 85 9.55 -5.85 18.58
C LYS A 85 9.36 -4.34 18.50
N TYR A 86 8.20 -3.87 18.05
CA TYR A 86 7.89 -2.45 17.97
C TYR A 86 7.86 -1.82 19.37
N ASP A 87 7.26 -2.50 20.35
CA ASP A 87 7.13 -2.00 21.72
C ASP A 87 8.48 -1.93 22.43
N ALA A 88 9.33 -2.92 22.23
CA ALA A 88 10.67 -2.96 22.84
C ALA A 88 11.63 -1.90 22.28
N HIS A 89 11.52 -1.55 21.00
CA HIS A 89 12.56 -0.77 20.31
C HIS A 89 12.12 0.59 19.77
N ILE A 90 10.82 0.79 19.49
CA ILE A 90 10.34 1.96 18.74
C ILE A 90 9.30 2.75 19.53
N ARG A 91 8.41 2.09 20.27
CA ARG A 91 7.25 2.73 20.92
C ARG A 91 7.63 3.91 21.83
N SER A 92 8.70 3.76 22.60
CA SER A 92 9.21 4.76 23.55
C SER A 92 9.93 5.94 22.89
N LEU A 93 10.24 5.87 21.59
CA LEU A 93 10.93 6.96 20.90
C LEU A 93 10.03 8.21 20.80
N PRO A 94 10.62 9.41 20.76
CA PRO A 94 9.88 10.65 20.55
C PRO A 94 9.04 10.60 19.26
N TYR A 95 7.91 11.30 19.26
CA TYR A 95 6.98 11.30 18.12
C TYR A 95 7.64 11.74 16.81
N ALA A 96 8.43 12.82 16.85
CA ALA A 96 9.18 13.31 15.69
C ALA A 96 10.17 12.26 15.15
N THR A 97 10.86 11.55 16.04
CA THR A 97 11.76 10.45 15.65
C THR A 97 10.99 9.32 14.99
N LYS A 98 9.84 8.93 15.52
CA LYS A 98 8.99 7.90 14.93
C LYS A 98 8.50 8.30 13.54
N LEU A 99 8.10 9.56 13.34
CA LEU A 99 7.72 10.08 12.02
C LEU A 99 8.89 10.01 11.03
N ALA A 100 10.07 10.48 11.42
CA ALA A 100 11.27 10.44 10.58
C ALA A 100 11.64 9.00 10.17
N MET A 101 11.44 8.01 11.05
CA MET A 101 11.63 6.60 10.71
C MET A 101 10.63 6.08 9.67
N MET A 102 9.41 6.62 9.62
CA MET A 102 8.39 6.18 8.65
C MET A 102 8.62 6.75 7.25
N ALA A 103 9.28 7.91 7.16
CA ALA A 103 9.59 8.63 5.93
C ALA A 103 10.88 8.12 5.25
N GLU A 104 11.07 8.44 3.97
CA GLU A 104 12.35 8.24 3.29
C GLU A 104 13.46 9.12 3.91
N PRO A 105 14.72 8.63 3.98
CA PRO A 105 15.24 7.40 3.37
C PRO A 105 15.13 6.14 4.26
N PHE A 106 14.72 6.26 5.52
CA PHE A 106 14.62 5.10 6.42
C PHE A 106 13.50 4.13 6.01
N ASP A 107 12.33 4.68 5.64
CA ASP A 107 11.15 3.96 5.18
C ASP A 107 10.85 2.73 6.04
N PHE A 108 10.44 2.90 7.30
CA PHE A 108 10.15 1.74 8.15
C PHE A 108 9.06 0.84 7.52
N PRO A 109 9.26 -0.49 7.46
CA PRO A 109 8.30 -1.43 6.86
C PRO A 109 7.00 -1.46 7.65
N VAL A 110 5.94 -0.88 7.08
CA VAL A 110 4.58 -0.97 7.63
C VAL A 110 3.66 -1.58 6.57
N THR A 111 3.36 -0.81 5.52
CA THR A 111 2.40 -1.23 4.48
C THR A 111 2.84 -2.46 3.70
N ARG A 112 4.16 -2.72 3.61
CA ARG A 112 4.72 -3.92 2.96
C ARG A 112 4.56 -5.20 3.78
N LEU A 113 4.31 -5.08 5.09
CA LEU A 113 4.06 -6.22 5.99
C LEU A 113 2.58 -6.58 6.07
N MET A 114 1.70 -5.71 5.56
CA MET A 114 0.26 -5.91 5.63
C MET A 114 -0.20 -7.02 4.69
N SER A 115 -1.08 -7.88 5.20
CA SER A 115 -1.98 -8.66 4.36
C SER A 115 -2.92 -7.72 3.59
N VAL A 116 -3.57 -8.23 2.56
CA VAL A 116 -4.49 -7.40 1.77
C VAL A 116 -5.69 -6.92 2.57
N ALA A 117 -6.22 -7.74 3.46
CA ALA A 117 -7.33 -7.33 4.32
C ALA A 117 -6.92 -6.18 5.24
N GLN A 118 -5.72 -6.26 5.82
CA GLN A 118 -5.14 -5.16 6.60
C GLN A 118 -4.92 -3.91 5.74
N LYS A 119 -4.45 -4.09 4.50
CA LYS A 119 -4.21 -3.00 3.58
C LYS A 119 -5.51 -2.29 3.15
N THR A 120 -6.59 -3.02 2.92
CA THR A 120 -7.91 -2.44 2.65
C THR A 120 -8.36 -1.59 3.83
N ARG A 121 -8.36 -2.15 5.06
CA ARG A 121 -8.73 -1.40 6.27
C ARG A 121 -7.87 -0.16 6.46
N TYR A 122 -6.57 -0.25 6.19
CA TYR A 122 -5.67 0.90 6.26
C TYR A 122 -6.08 2.03 5.29
N LEU A 123 -6.50 1.71 4.06
CA LEU A 123 -6.94 2.71 3.08
C LEU A 123 -8.32 3.29 3.42
N ASP A 124 -9.22 2.48 3.95
CA ASP A 124 -10.54 2.93 4.41
C ASP A 124 -10.38 3.88 5.62
N GLU A 125 -9.49 3.55 6.54
CA GLU A 125 -9.19 4.38 7.72
C GLU A 125 -8.51 5.70 7.35
N ILE A 126 -7.65 5.74 6.34
CA ILE A 126 -7.11 7.00 5.81
C ILE A 126 -8.25 7.90 5.32
N GLN A 127 -9.14 7.37 4.47
CA GLN A 127 -10.28 8.13 3.95
C GLN A 127 -11.18 8.62 5.07
N ARG A 128 -11.49 7.77 6.05
CA ARG A 128 -12.31 8.14 7.21
C ARG A 128 -11.64 9.24 8.04
N HIS A 129 -10.35 9.09 8.34
CA HIS A 129 -9.60 10.01 9.20
C HIS A 129 -9.47 11.41 8.59
N PHE A 130 -9.13 11.51 7.31
CA PHE A 130 -8.97 12.79 6.62
C PHE A 130 -10.31 13.35 6.11
N GLY A 131 -11.26 12.49 5.76
CA GLY A 131 -12.62 12.91 5.44
C GLY A 131 -13.31 13.59 6.62
N ALA A 132 -13.08 13.10 7.84
CA ALA A 132 -13.53 13.77 9.07
C ALA A 132 -12.85 15.14 9.31
N GLN A 133 -11.74 15.42 8.64
CA GLN A 133 -11.03 16.71 8.68
C GLN A 133 -11.40 17.62 7.50
N GLY A 134 -12.37 17.22 6.67
CA GLY A 134 -12.86 18.01 5.55
C GLY A 134 -12.15 17.75 4.21
N VAL A 135 -11.24 16.78 4.13
CA VAL A 135 -10.64 16.36 2.85
C VAL A 135 -11.72 15.67 2.00
N ILE A 136 -11.87 16.14 0.77
CA ILE A 136 -12.81 15.59 -0.20
C ILE A 136 -12.04 14.65 -1.13
N PHE A 137 -12.43 13.37 -1.14
CA PHE A 137 -11.80 12.36 -2.00
C PHE A 137 -12.56 12.22 -3.32
N SER A 138 -11.81 11.99 -4.41
CA SER A 138 -12.43 11.60 -5.67
C SER A 138 -13.12 10.23 -5.53
N SER A 139 -14.18 9.99 -6.30
CA SER A 139 -14.92 8.72 -6.23
C SER A 139 -13.98 7.50 -6.36
N PRO A 140 -14.32 6.37 -5.71
CA PRO A 140 -13.41 5.23 -5.66
C PRO A 140 -12.99 4.81 -7.06
N LEU A 141 -11.71 4.48 -7.22
CA LEU A 141 -11.30 3.55 -8.28
C LEU A 141 -12.17 2.31 -8.08
N GLU A 142 -13.13 2.08 -8.97
CA GLU A 142 -13.87 0.84 -8.99
C GLU A 142 -12.86 -0.29 -8.91
N ALA A 143 -12.84 -0.98 -7.77
CA ALA A 143 -12.07 -2.19 -7.58
C ALA A 143 -12.78 -3.30 -8.36
N ALA A 144 -12.78 -3.19 -9.68
CA ALA A 144 -13.03 -4.29 -10.59
C ALA A 144 -11.89 -5.31 -10.46
#